data_AF-A0A3N5T0R9-F1
#
_entry.id   AF-A0A3N5T0R9-F1
#
_cell.length_a   1.000
_cell.length_b   1.000
_cell.length_c   1.000
_cell.angle_alpha   90.00
_cell.angle_beta   90.00
_cell.angle_gamma   90.00
#
_symmetry.space_group_name_H-M   'P 1'
#
loop_
_entity.id
_entity.type
_entity.pdbx_description
1 polymer ?
#
loop_
_entity_poly.entity_id
_entity_poly.type
_entity_poly.pdbx_seq_one_letter_code
_entity_poly.pdbx_strand_id
1 'polypeptide(L)'
;GIYLFGAWDEDQLRVAIGVVMMISAVVILLLRQIKWIREWIKGTGWQPGWISGVLAGFLSGIFGGAVSIPGPPMIIYGAFLMETGYWTAKQMKAIFTSFFAANLLYRIVVLTSMGQMTAEIALEALAIVPAAFLGAWLGIKLFTIMPKELFRWFIIGFIFVLGILLTSGI
;
A
#
# COMPACT_ATOMS: atom_id res chain seq x y z
N GLY A 1 -12.28 -5.23 7.92
CA GLY A 1 -11.23 -4.24 8.23
C GLY A 1 -11.67 -3.39 9.38
N ILE A 2 -12.31 -2.26 9.11
CA ILE A 2 -12.72 -1.28 10.12
C ILE A 2 -13.54 -1.89 11.28
N TYR A 3 -14.54 -2.74 11.00
CA TYR A 3 -15.30 -3.47 12.03
C TYR A 3 -14.51 -4.54 12.79
N LEU A 4 -13.46 -5.12 12.19
CA LEU A 4 -12.63 -6.16 12.81
C LEU A 4 -11.62 -5.58 13.81
N PHE A 5 -11.25 -4.31 13.64
CA PHE A 5 -10.25 -3.62 14.46
C PHE A 5 -10.83 -2.53 15.36
N GLY A 6 -12.14 -2.28 15.31
CA GLY A 6 -12.81 -1.42 16.28
C GLY A 6 -12.77 -1.94 17.72
N ALA A 7 -12.31 -3.18 17.93
CA ALA A 7 -12.10 -3.82 19.23
C ALA A 7 -10.62 -3.86 19.67
N TRP A 8 -9.69 -3.33 18.87
CA TRP A 8 -8.26 -3.37 19.16
C TRP A 8 -7.78 -2.05 19.77
N ASP A 9 -6.86 -2.16 20.73
CA ASP A 9 -6.24 -1.01 21.37
C ASP A 9 -5.29 -0.27 20.40
N GLU A 10 -5.01 1.00 20.68
CA GLU A 10 -4.21 1.88 19.82
C GLU A 10 -2.79 1.32 19.59
N ASP A 11 -2.20 0.74 20.64
CA ASP A 11 -0.90 0.05 20.59
C ASP A 11 -0.94 -1.21 19.73
N GLN A 12 -2.04 -1.98 19.76
CA GLN A 12 -2.18 -3.20 18.96
C GLN A 12 -2.30 -2.87 17.47
N LEU A 13 -3.04 -1.81 17.14
CA LEU A 13 -3.15 -1.27 15.78
C LEU A 13 -1.78 -0.80 15.28
N ARG A 14 -1.05 -0.06 16.10
CA ARG A 14 0.28 0.46 15.76
C ARG A 14 1.29 -0.67 15.49
N VAL A 15 1.34 -1.67 16.37
CA VAL A 15 2.18 -2.87 16.21
C VAL A 15 1.78 -3.65 14.96
N ALA A 16 0.49 -3.84 14.70
CA ALA A 16 0.02 -4.54 13.50
C ALA A 16 0.46 -3.84 12.21
N ILE A 17 0.39 -2.50 12.17
CA ILE A 17 0.88 -1.72 11.04
C ILE A 17 2.38 -1.93 10.83
N GLY A 18 3.17 -1.85 11.91
CA GLY A 18 4.60 -2.07 11.82
C GLY A 18 4.98 -3.49 11.35
N VAL A 19 4.30 -4.52 11.85
CA VAL A 19 4.48 -5.92 11.41
C VAL A 19 4.18 -6.06 9.93
N VAL A 20 3.08 -5.50 9.44
CA VAL A 20 2.73 -5.60 8.02
C VAL A 20 3.71 -4.84 7.14
N MET A 21 4.22 -3.68 7.57
CA MET A 21 5.30 -2.98 6.85
C MET A 21 6.54 -3.86 6.72
N MET A 22 6.97 -4.50 7.81
CA MET A 22 8.14 -5.38 7.82
C MET A 22 7.94 -6.60 6.91
N ILE A 23 6.79 -7.29 7.03
CA ILE A 23 6.45 -8.43 6.16
C ILE A 23 6.42 -7.98 4.70
N SER A 24 5.83 -6.82 4.40
CA SER A 24 5.77 -6.27 3.05
C SER A 24 7.18 -6.02 2.48
N ALA A 25 8.06 -5.40 3.26
CA ALA A 25 9.44 -5.14 2.85
C ALA A 25 10.21 -6.46 2.58
N VAL A 26 10.06 -7.45 3.47
CA VAL A 26 10.67 -8.78 3.32
C VAL A 26 10.12 -9.51 2.10
N VAL A 27 8.81 -9.52 1.90
CA VAL A 27 8.17 -10.14 0.71
C VAL A 27 8.64 -9.46 -0.57
N ILE A 28 8.71 -8.13 -0.61
CA ILE A 28 9.22 -7.39 -1.78
C ILE A 28 10.69 -7.73 -2.06
N LEU A 29 11.52 -7.88 -1.01
CA LEU A 29 12.92 -8.31 -1.15
C LEU A 29 13.04 -9.75 -1.66
N LEU A 30 12.26 -10.67 -1.11
CA LEU A 30 12.26 -12.08 -1.51
C LEU A 30 11.76 -12.27 -2.94
N LEU A 31 10.62 -11.68 -3.30
CA LEU A 31 10.08 -11.73 -4.67
C LEU A 31 11.07 -11.17 -5.70
N ARG A 32 11.89 -10.20 -5.30
CA ARG A 32 12.92 -9.63 -6.17
C ARG A 32 14.13 -10.57 -6.36
N GLN A 33 14.51 -11.34 -5.34
CA GLN A 33 15.63 -12.28 -5.45
C GLN A 33 15.27 -13.53 -6.26
N ILE A 34 14.00 -13.92 -6.26
CA ILE A 34 13.55 -15.13 -6.94
C ILE A 34 13.31 -14.80 -8.43
N LYS A 35 14.40 -14.77 -9.20
CA LYS A 35 14.37 -14.71 -10.69
C LYS A 35 13.40 -15.74 -11.28
N TRP A 36 13.28 -16.89 -10.61
CA TRP A 36 12.40 -18.00 -10.97
C TRP A 36 10.90 -17.66 -10.90
N ILE A 37 10.46 -16.74 -10.02
CA ILE A 37 9.05 -16.28 -9.99
C ILE A 37 8.78 -15.39 -11.19
N ARG A 38 9.72 -14.49 -11.57
CA ARG A 38 9.58 -13.65 -12.76
C ARG A 38 9.53 -14.49 -14.04
N GLU A 39 10.34 -15.55 -14.10
CA GLU A 39 10.34 -16.53 -15.20
C GLU A 39 9.11 -17.43 -15.19
N TRP A 40 8.66 -17.90 -14.03
CA TRP A 40 7.43 -18.68 -13.89
C TRP A 40 6.18 -17.87 -14.24
N ILE A 41 6.13 -16.59 -13.85
CA ILE A 41 5.09 -15.62 -14.24
C ILE A 41 5.06 -15.42 -15.76
N LYS A 42 6.23 -15.27 -16.40
CA LYS A 42 6.33 -15.18 -17.87
C LYS A 42 5.98 -16.50 -18.56
N GLY A 43 6.35 -17.63 -17.97
CA GLY A 43 6.15 -18.96 -18.54
C GLY A 43 4.76 -19.55 -18.34
N THR A 44 3.98 -19.06 -17.36
CA THR A 44 2.65 -19.62 -17.07
C THR A 44 1.59 -19.25 -18.11
N GLY A 45 1.83 -18.27 -19.00
CA GLY A 45 0.87 -17.86 -20.03
C GLY A 45 -0.52 -17.49 -19.47
N TRP A 46 -0.59 -17.29 -18.15
CA TRP A 46 -1.84 -17.20 -17.41
C TRP A 46 -2.41 -15.80 -17.65
N GLN A 47 -3.55 -15.73 -18.33
CA GLN A 47 -4.26 -14.47 -18.51
C GLN A 47 -5.00 -14.17 -17.20
N PRO A 48 -4.58 -13.15 -16.43
CA PRO A 48 -5.26 -12.79 -15.20
C PRO A 48 -6.65 -12.27 -15.56
N GLY A 49 -7.65 -13.15 -15.40
CA GLY A 49 -9.05 -12.80 -15.61
C GLY A 49 -9.58 -11.91 -14.49
N TRP A 50 -10.75 -11.32 -14.71
CA TRP A 50 -11.47 -10.43 -13.77
C TRP A 50 -11.45 -10.95 -12.32
N ILE A 51 -11.60 -12.27 -12.12
CA ILE A 51 -11.63 -12.93 -10.81
C ILE A 51 -10.35 -12.67 -10.00
N SER A 52 -9.18 -12.73 -10.65
CA SER A 52 -7.90 -12.47 -9.98
C SER A 52 -7.75 -11.01 -9.55
N GLY A 53 -8.24 -10.07 -10.37
CA GLY A 53 -8.30 -8.65 -10.04
C GLY A 53 -9.28 -8.34 -8.91
N VAL A 54 -10.43 -9.03 -8.87
CA VAL A 54 -11.40 -8.91 -7.76
C VAL A 54 -10.83 -9.47 -6.47
N LEU A 55 -10.18 -10.62 -6.50
CA LEU A 55 -9.52 -11.19 -5.32
C LEU A 55 -8.38 -10.32 -4.82
N ALA A 56 -7.53 -9.80 -5.71
CA ALA A 56 -6.46 -8.87 -5.35
C ALA A 56 -7.01 -7.57 -4.77
N GLY A 57 -8.05 -6.99 -5.38
CA GLY A 57 -8.73 -5.80 -4.90
C GLY A 57 -9.43 -6.02 -3.56
N PHE A 58 -10.06 -7.18 -3.36
CA PHE A 58 -10.73 -7.54 -2.11
C PHE A 58 -9.73 -7.74 -0.97
N LEU A 59 -8.66 -8.53 -1.19
CA LEU A 59 -7.59 -8.70 -0.21
C LEU A 59 -6.91 -7.37 0.11
N SER A 60 -6.61 -6.58 -0.91
CA SER A 60 -6.05 -5.22 -0.75
C SER A 60 -7.00 -4.29 0.01
N GLY A 61 -8.32 -4.41 -0.19
CA GLY A 61 -9.32 -3.68 0.60
C GLY A 61 -9.36 -4.11 2.06
N ILE A 62 -9.22 -5.41 2.36
CA ILE A 62 -9.12 -5.92 3.73
C ILE A 62 -7.85 -5.42 4.40
N PHE A 63 -6.68 -5.60 3.76
CA PHE A 63 -5.39 -5.14 4.30
C PHE A 63 -5.26 -3.61 4.34
N GLY A 64 -5.82 -2.92 3.35
CA GLY A 64 -5.89 -1.46 3.30
C GLY A 64 -6.77 -0.87 4.38
N GLY A 65 -7.93 -1.49 4.63
CA GLY A 65 -8.84 -1.09 5.70
C GLY A 65 -8.41 -1.53 7.10
N ALA A 66 -7.58 -2.57 7.22
CA ALA A 66 -7.07 -3.08 8.51
C ALA A 66 -5.74 -2.43 8.91
N VAL A 67 -4.89 -2.09 7.94
CA VAL A 67 -3.47 -1.81 8.20
C VAL A 67 -2.97 -0.60 7.40
N SER A 68 -3.85 0.13 6.70
CA SER A 68 -3.51 1.27 5.84
C SER A 68 -2.45 0.98 4.76
N ILE A 69 -2.19 -0.31 4.46
CA ILE A 69 -1.24 -0.75 3.44
C ILE A 69 -1.96 -1.71 2.50
N PRO A 70 -2.62 -1.18 1.45
CA PRO A 70 -3.25 -2.03 0.44
C PRO A 70 -2.20 -2.67 -0.51
N GLY A 71 -0.91 -2.39 -0.27
CA GLY A 71 0.18 -2.46 -1.24
C GLY A 71 0.55 -3.84 -1.75
N PRO A 72 0.94 -4.83 -0.94
CA PRO A 72 1.63 -6.02 -1.45
C PRO A 72 0.81 -6.80 -2.49
N PRO A 73 -0.47 -7.14 -2.26
CA PRO A 73 -1.25 -7.90 -3.23
C PRO A 73 -1.47 -7.14 -4.55
N MET A 74 -1.83 -5.86 -4.47
CA MET A 74 -2.09 -5.05 -5.67
C MET A 74 -0.81 -4.69 -6.42
N ILE A 75 0.30 -4.42 -5.73
CA ILE A 75 1.61 -4.16 -6.33
C ILE A 75 2.11 -5.41 -7.05
N ILE A 76 1.96 -6.59 -6.44
CA ILE A 76 2.29 -7.87 -7.09
C ILE A 76 1.43 -8.09 -8.34
N TYR A 77 0.12 -7.84 -8.25
CA TYR A 77 -0.79 -7.95 -9.39
C TYR A 77 -0.46 -6.97 -10.52
N GLY A 78 -0.20 -5.70 -10.19
CA GLY A 78 0.21 -4.69 -11.17
C GLY A 78 1.57 -4.97 -11.79
N ALA A 79 2.54 -5.47 -11.00
CA ALA A 79 3.84 -5.89 -11.51
C ALA A 79 3.70 -7.08 -12.47
N PHE A 80 2.87 -8.07 -12.13
CA PHE A 80 2.55 -9.19 -13.01
C PHE A 80 1.96 -8.71 -14.35
N LEU A 81 0.99 -7.81 -14.31
CA LEU A 81 0.33 -7.25 -15.50
C LEU A 81 1.23 -6.37 -16.37
N MET A 82 2.21 -5.69 -15.76
CA MET A 82 3.23 -4.95 -16.53
C MET A 82 4.22 -5.91 -17.20
N GLU A 83 4.62 -7.00 -16.55
CA GLU A 83 5.54 -8.00 -17.12
C GLU A 83 4.91 -8.77 -18.29
N THR A 84 3.60 -9.00 -18.26
CA THR A 84 2.85 -9.64 -19.35
C THR A 84 2.45 -8.69 -20.49
N GLY A 85 2.81 -7.40 -20.37
CA GLY A 85 2.52 -6.38 -21.38
C GLY A 85 1.06 -5.91 -21.41
N TYR A 86 0.21 -6.40 -20.52
CA TYR A 86 -1.20 -5.99 -20.43
C TYR A 86 -1.34 -4.53 -19.99
N TRP A 87 -0.51 -4.10 -19.03
CA TRP A 87 -0.54 -2.73 -18.51
C TRP A 87 0.77 -1.98 -18.80
N THR A 88 0.63 -0.76 -19.27
CA THR A 88 1.72 0.23 -19.27
C THR A 88 1.94 0.80 -17.87
N ALA A 89 3.13 1.34 -17.60
CA ALA A 89 3.41 2.05 -16.35
C ALA A 89 2.44 3.21 -16.07
N LYS A 90 1.90 3.85 -17.14
CA LYS A 90 0.87 4.90 -17.03
C LYS A 90 -0.46 4.32 -16.56
N GLN A 91 -0.90 3.19 -17.11
CA GLN A 91 -2.14 2.52 -16.70
C GLN A 91 -2.05 2.02 -15.26
N MET A 92 -0.92 1.42 -14.86
CA MET A 92 -0.77 0.97 -13.47
C MET A 92 -0.87 2.14 -12.48
N LYS A 93 -0.19 3.26 -12.78
CA LYS A 93 -0.31 4.49 -11.95
C LYS A 93 -1.74 4.99 -11.89
N ALA A 94 -2.43 5.10 -13.02
CA ALA A 94 -3.81 5.58 -13.06
C ALA A 94 -4.77 4.68 -12.25
N ILE A 95 -4.67 3.35 -12.43
CA ILE A 95 -5.52 2.38 -11.73
C ILE A 95 -5.25 2.40 -10.23
N PHE A 96 -3.98 2.41 -9.81
CA PHE A 96 -3.63 2.45 -8.40
C PHE A 96 -4.08 3.76 -7.74
N THR A 97 -3.85 4.90 -8.39
CA THR A 97 -4.31 6.19 -7.87
C THR A 97 -5.83 6.20 -7.69
N SER A 98 -6.60 5.74 -8.69
CA SER A 98 -8.07 5.65 -8.58
C SER A 98 -8.51 4.67 -7.50
N PHE A 99 -7.85 3.51 -7.39
CA PHE A 99 -8.12 2.50 -6.37
C PHE A 99 -7.89 3.05 -4.96
N PHE A 100 -6.75 3.69 -4.71
CA PHE A 100 -6.44 4.29 -3.42
C PHE A 100 -7.39 5.45 -3.09
N ALA A 101 -7.71 6.30 -4.07
CA ALA A 101 -8.67 7.39 -3.88
C ALA A 101 -10.07 6.86 -3.50
N ALA A 102 -10.56 5.84 -4.21
CA ALA A 102 -11.83 5.20 -3.89
C ALA A 102 -11.82 4.55 -2.50
N ASN A 103 -10.70 3.90 -2.12
CA ASN A 103 -10.54 3.30 -0.80
C ASN A 103 -10.55 4.34 0.33
N LEU A 104 -9.86 5.47 0.14
CA LEU A 104 -9.85 6.58 1.10
C LEU A 104 -11.24 7.23 1.24
N LEU A 105 -11.95 7.45 0.13
CA LEU A 105 -13.33 7.94 0.16
C LEU A 105 -14.26 6.99 0.90
N TYR A 106 -14.18 5.69 0.59
CA TYR A 106 -14.93 4.66 1.30
C TYR A 106 -14.64 4.69 2.81
N ARG A 107 -13.36 4.82 3.20
CA ARG A 107 -12.96 4.89 4.61
C ARG A 107 -13.58 6.10 5.32
N ILE A 108 -13.57 7.28 4.69
CA ILE A 108 -14.21 8.49 5.22
C ILE A 108 -15.71 8.24 5.43
N VAL A 109 -16.40 7.69 4.43
CA VAL A 109 -17.84 7.40 4.52
C VAL A 109 -18.14 6.44 5.67
N VAL A 110 -17.37 5.36 5.81
CA VAL A 110 -17.59 4.38 6.88
C VAL A 110 -17.33 4.99 8.26
N LEU A 111 -16.22 5.69 8.47
CA LEU A 111 -15.90 6.34 9.76
C LEU A 111 -16.95 7.37 10.16
N THR A 112 -17.45 8.16 9.20
CA THR A 112 -18.55 9.10 9.44
C THR A 112 -19.85 8.37 9.79
N SER A 113 -20.19 7.29 9.07
CA SER A 113 -21.40 6.51 9.35
C SER A 113 -21.38 5.80 10.70
N MET A 114 -20.19 5.48 11.22
CA MET A 114 -19.99 4.88 12.54
C MET A 114 -19.96 5.92 13.67
N GLY A 115 -20.12 7.21 13.36
CA GLY A 115 -20.07 8.29 14.35
C GLY A 115 -18.67 8.53 14.95
N GLN A 116 -17.63 7.91 14.39
CA GLN A 116 -16.25 8.05 14.87
C GLN A 116 -15.54 9.30 14.31
N MET A 117 -16.15 9.99 13.35
CA MET A 117 -15.65 11.26 12.82
C MET A 117 -16.10 12.42 13.72
N THR A 118 -15.27 12.84 14.66
CA THR A 118 -15.51 14.04 15.48
C THR A 118 -15.00 15.30 14.77
N ALA A 119 -15.46 16.48 15.18
CA ALA A 119 -15.00 17.76 14.64
C ALA A 119 -13.50 17.99 14.90
N GLU A 120 -12.99 17.51 16.03
CA GLU A 120 -11.57 17.56 16.40
C GLU A 120 -10.72 16.73 15.44
N ILE A 121 -11.08 15.46 15.21
CA ILE A 121 -10.39 14.57 14.26
C ILE A 121 -10.43 15.15 12.84
N ALA A 122 -11.55 15.75 12.44
CA ALA A 122 -11.67 16.39 11.14
C ALA A 122 -10.73 17.59 10.99
N LEU A 123 -10.57 18.41 12.04
CA LEU A 123 -9.67 19.56 12.04
C LEU A 123 -8.19 19.13 12.02
N GLU A 124 -7.83 18.12 12.82
CA GLU A 124 -6.49 17.54 12.82
C GLU A 124 -6.13 16.92 11.46
N ALA A 125 -7.06 16.18 10.86
CA ALA A 125 -6.87 15.62 9.52
C ALA A 125 -6.60 16.72 8.49
N LEU A 126 -7.33 17.85 8.58
CA LEU A 126 -7.15 19.00 7.70
C LEU A 126 -5.79 19.70 7.91
N ALA A 127 -5.32 19.77 9.16
CA ALA A 127 -4.00 20.31 9.50
C ALA A 127 -2.85 19.46 8.94
N ILE A 128 -3.05 18.15 8.73
CA ILE A 128 -2.05 17.23 8.16
C ILE A 128 -2.01 17.30 6.62
N VAL A 129 -3.06 17.79 5.95
CA VAL A 129 -3.15 17.86 4.49
C VAL A 129 -1.91 18.53 3.86
N PRO A 130 -1.43 19.71 4.32
CA PRO A 130 -0.23 20.33 3.76
C PRO A 130 1.03 19.45 3.90
N ALA A 131 1.19 18.77 5.04
CA ALA A 131 2.32 17.86 5.26
C ALA A 131 2.27 16.66 4.28
N ALA A 132 1.08 16.14 3.99
CA ALA A 132 0.89 15.09 2.99
C ALA A 132 1.27 15.57 1.57
N PHE A 133 0.88 16.79 1.19
CA PHE A 133 1.29 17.39 -0.09
C PHE A 133 2.81 17.59 -0.17
N LEU A 134 3.45 18.07 0.89
CA LEU A 134 4.91 18.22 0.95
C LEU A 134 5.61 16.87 0.82
N GLY A 135 5.12 15.84 1.52
CA GLY A 135 5.65 14.47 1.40
C GLY A 135 5.52 13.92 -0.02
N ALA A 136 4.38 14.13 -0.66
CA ALA A 136 4.17 13.71 -2.06
C ALA A 136 5.11 14.43 -3.03
N TRP A 137 5.27 15.75 -2.87
CA TRP A 137 6.19 16.55 -3.69
C TRP A 137 7.65 16.11 -3.52
N LEU A 138 8.09 15.89 -2.27
CA LEU A 138 9.42 15.36 -1.98
C LEU A 138 9.62 13.97 -2.59
N GLY A 139 8.64 13.08 -2.47
CA GLY A 139 8.68 11.75 -3.08
C GLY A 139 8.85 11.79 -4.60
N ILE A 140 8.11 12.68 -5.29
CA ILE A 140 8.24 12.87 -6.75
C ILE A 140 9.64 13.40 -7.10
N LYS A 141 10.13 14.39 -6.35
CA LYS A 141 11.45 14.98 -6.58
C LYS A 141 12.58 13.96 -6.36
N LEU A 142 12.50 13.15 -5.32
CA LEU A 142 13.45 12.07 -5.06
C LEU A 142 13.41 11.00 -6.17
N PHE A 143 12.22 10.68 -6.69
CA PHE A 143 12.06 9.72 -7.79
C PHE A 143 12.69 10.21 -9.10
N THR A 144 12.65 11.51 -9.39
CA THR A 144 13.23 12.06 -10.62
C THR A 144 14.74 12.25 -10.56
N ILE A 145 15.30 12.49 -9.35
CA ILE A 145 16.73 12.76 -9.17
C ILE A 145 17.53 11.47 -8.94
N MET A 146 16.97 10.44 -8.29
CA MET A 146 17.71 9.23 -7.96
C MET A 146 17.68 8.16 -9.08
N PRO A 147 18.78 7.38 -9.23
CA PRO A 147 18.76 6.15 -10.02
C PRO A 147 17.66 5.20 -9.52
N LYS A 148 16.93 4.58 -10.45
CA LYS A 148 15.78 3.70 -10.13
C LYS A 148 16.12 2.60 -9.13
N GLU A 149 17.33 2.03 -9.19
CA GLU A 149 17.79 0.99 -8.24
C GLU A 149 18.00 1.54 -6.83
N LEU A 150 18.63 2.71 -6.72
CA LEU A 150 18.88 3.35 -5.44
C LEU A 150 17.58 3.79 -4.77
N PHE A 151 16.68 4.43 -5.53
CA PHE A 151 15.35 4.82 -5.04
C PHE A 151 14.55 3.62 -4.51
N ARG A 152 14.64 2.47 -5.21
CA ARG A 152 13.98 1.22 -4.78
C ARG A 152 14.55 0.69 -3.46
N TRP A 153 15.86 0.61 -3.32
CA TRP A 153 16.49 0.20 -2.06
C TRP A 153 16.17 1.15 -0.91
N PHE A 154 16.18 2.46 -1.20
CA PHE A 154 15.80 3.48 -0.24
C PHE A 154 14.37 3.27 0.27
N ILE A 155 13.39 3.06 -0.62
CA ILE A 155 12.00 2.80 -0.20
C ILE A 155 11.89 1.54 0.65
N ILE A 156 12.53 0.44 0.26
CA ILE A 156 12.46 -0.82 1.00
C ILE A 156 13.05 -0.64 2.41
N GLY A 157 14.22 -0.02 2.51
CA GLY A 157 14.85 0.27 3.80
C GLY A 157 14.01 1.22 4.64
N PHE A 158 13.44 2.25 4.03
CA PHE A 158 12.57 3.22 4.70
C PHE A 158 11.31 2.54 5.27
N ILE A 159 10.61 1.71 4.49
CA ILE A 159 9.44 0.95 4.96
C ILE A 159 9.82 0.00 6.11
N PHE A 160 10.97 -0.66 6.02
CA PHE A 160 11.43 -1.58 7.06
C PHE A 160 11.74 -0.85 8.38
N VAL A 161 12.46 0.27 8.32
CA VAL A 161 12.77 1.11 9.49
C VAL A 161 11.50 1.68 10.10
N LEU A 162 10.55 2.18 9.29
CA LEU A 162 9.25 2.63 9.78
C LEU A 162 8.49 1.50 10.49
N GLY A 163 8.55 0.28 9.95
CA GLY A 163 7.93 -0.89 10.57
C GLY A 163 8.51 -1.19 11.95
N ILE A 164 9.83 -1.11 12.11
CA ILE A 164 10.52 -1.25 13.40
C ILE A 164 10.09 -0.15 14.37
N LEU A 165 10.12 1.13 13.95
CA LEU A 165 9.76 2.26 14.79
C LEU A 165 8.30 2.19 15.30
N LEU A 166 7.39 1.75 14.43
CA LEU A 166 6.00 1.55 14.78
C LEU A 166 5.83 0.41 15.79
N THR A 167 6.57 -0.70 15.65
CA THR A 167 6.51 -1.83 16.58
C THR A 167 7.23 -1.59 17.89
N SER A 168 8.27 -0.75 17.93
CA SER A 168 9.02 -0.43 19.14
C SER A 168 8.33 0.57 20.07
N GLY A 169 7.16 1.11 19.68
CA GLY A 169 6.39 2.04 20.51
C GLY A 169 7.01 3.44 20.67
N ILE A 170 8.00 3.80 19.84
CA ILE A 170 8.73 5.10 19.90
C ILE A 170 7.99 6.18 19.12
#